data_AF-A0A1C3F126-F1
#
_entry.id   AF-A0A1C3F126-F1
#
_cell.length_a   1.000
_cell.length_b   1.000
_cell.length_c   1.000
_cell.angle_alpha   90.00
_cell.angle_beta   90.00
_cell.angle_gamma   90.00
#
_symmetry.space_group_name_H-M   'P 1'
#
loop_
_entity.id
_entity.type
_entity.pdbx_description
1 polymer ?
#
loop_
_entity_poly.entity_id
_entity_poly.type
_entity_poly.pdbx_seq_one_letter_code
_entity_poly.pdbx_strand_id
1 'polypeptide(L)' 'MNPARDLDPRIAHFICPVAGKGDSDWVYSWVPIVGPMIGGAIAFALAKGVGIL' A
#
# COMPACT_ATOMS: atom_id res chain seq x y z
N MET A 1 2.88 2.33 -6.36
CA MET A 1 2.55 1.11 -5.60
C MET A 1 3.52 0.98 -4.44
N ASN A 2 3.39 1.85 -3.44
CA ASN A 2 4.25 1.85 -2.26
C ASN A 2 3.34 1.87 -1.03
N PRO A 3 3.36 0.83 -0.19
CA PRO A 3 2.53 0.76 1.01
C PRO A 3 2.69 1.98 1.93
N ALA A 4 3.91 2.50 2.12
CA ALA A 4 4.16 3.66 2.98
C ALA A 4 3.47 4.93 2.43
N ARG A 5 3.61 5.18 1.12
CA ARG A 5 2.97 6.32 0.45
C ARG A 5 1.43 6.32 0.64
N ASP A 6 0.82 5.14 0.71
CA ASP A 6 -0.63 5.00 0.81
C ASP A 6 -1.14 4.91 2.26
N LEU A 7 -0.35 4.36 3.19
CA LEU A 7 -0.75 4.19 4.58
C LEU A 7 -0.52 5.44 5.43
N ASP A 8 0.59 6.15 5.21
CA ASP A 8 0.98 7.30 6.03
C ASP A 8 -0.06 8.44 5.96
N PRO A 9 -0.54 8.86 4.77
CA PRO A 9 -1.57 9.90 4.68
C PRO A 9 -2.92 9.45 5.24
N ARG A 10 -3.22 8.14 5.17
CA ARG A 10 -4.48 7.58 5.69
C ARG A 10 -4.51 7.58 7.22
N ILE A 11 -3.39 7.22 7.85
CA ILE A 11 -3.22 7.32 9.30
C ILE A 11 -3.36 8.78 9.75
N ALA A 12 -2.71 9.71 9.03
CA ALA A 12 -2.85 11.13 9.32
C ALA A 12 -4.30 11.62 9.17
N HIS A 13 -5.01 11.22 8.12
CA HIS A 13 -6.43 11.53 7.93
C HIS A 13 -7.32 10.98 9.06
N PHE A 14 -7.01 9.79 9.57
CA PHE A 14 -7.75 9.18 10.66
C PHE A 14 -7.54 9.91 12.00
N ILE A 15 -6.28 10.24 12.32
CA ILE A 15 -5.89 10.83 13.61
C ILE A 15 -6.20 12.33 13.67
N CYS A 16 -5.96 13.07 12.58
CA CYS A 16 -6.12 14.51 12.61
C CYS A 16 -7.61 14.91 12.75
N PRO A 17 -7.92 15.87 13.63
CA PRO A 17 -9.26 16.46 13.72
C PRO A 17 -9.44 17.42 12.54
N VAL A 18 -10.19 16.97 11.53
CA VAL A 18 -10.53 17.77 10.34
C VAL A 18 -12.03 17.99 10.33
N ALA A 19 -12.46 19.26 10.34
CA ALA A 19 -13.87 19.62 10.33
C ALA A 19 -14.54 19.15 9.02
N GLY A 20 -15.67 18.44 9.13
CA GLY A 20 -16.41 17.93 7.97
C GLY A 20 -15.76 16.75 7.24
N LYS A 21 -14.80 16.03 7.87
CA LYS A 21 -14.14 14.88 7.24
C LYS A 21 -15.09 13.69 7.02
N GLY A 22 -14.94 13.04 5.87
CA GLY A 22 -15.59 11.77 5.56
C GLY A 22 -14.87 10.57 6.18
N ASP A 23 -15.27 9.36 5.78
CA ASP A 23 -14.64 8.13 6.24
C ASP A 23 -13.21 7.96 5.68
N SER A 24 -12.34 7.24 6.40
CA SER A 24 -10.93 7.04 6.00
C SER A 24 -10.72 5.86 5.04
N ASP A 25 -11.82 5.34 4.47
CA ASP A 25 -11.86 4.28 3.45
C ASP A 25 -10.99 3.05 3.80
N TRP A 26 -11.16 2.56 5.03
CA TRP A 26 -10.39 1.42 5.54
C TRP A 26 -10.63 0.13 4.76
N VAL A 27 -11.79 -0.01 4.13
CA VAL A 27 -12.14 -1.18 3.30
C VAL A 27 -11.15 -1.37 2.16
N TYR A 28 -10.68 -0.28 1.54
CA TYR A 28 -9.69 -0.35 0.46
C TYR A 28 -8.22 -0.39 0.96
N SER A 29 -7.97 -0.06 2.24
CA SER A 29 -6.61 0.19 2.77
C SER A 29 -5.62 -0.98 2.67
N TRP A 30 -6.10 -2.22 2.64
CA TRP A 30 -5.24 -3.40 2.55
C TRP A 30 -4.73 -3.68 1.12
N VAL A 31 -5.47 -3.23 0.09
CA VAL A 31 -5.14 -3.44 -1.33
C VAL A 31 -3.79 -2.80 -1.71
N PRO A 32 -3.49 -1.52 -1.40
CA PRO A 32 -2.21 -0.91 -1.71
C PRO A 32 -1.06 -1.41 -0.84
N ILE A 33 -1.31 -2.29 0.14
CA ILE A 33 -0.27 -2.96 0.94
C ILE A 33 0.01 -4.34 0.32
N VAL A 34 -1.01 -5.18 0.24
CA VAL A 34 -0.88 -6.58 -0.18
C VAL A 34 -0.55 -6.68 -1.67
N GLY A 35 -1.20 -5.86 -2.51
CA GLY A 35 -0.96 -5.85 -3.96
C GLY A 35 0.52 -5.61 -4.31
N PRO A 36 1.14 -4.51 -3.83
CA PRO A 36 2.54 -4.24 -4.07
C PRO A 36 3.50 -5.27 -3.46
N MET A 37 3.20 -5.82 -2.28
CA MET A 37 4.04 -6.85 -1.66
C MET A 37 4.06 -8.14 -2.50
N ILE A 38 2.88 -8.60 -2.93
CA ILE A 38 2.77 -9.80 -3.79
C ILE A 38 3.42 -9.52 -5.15
N GLY A 39 3.14 -8.37 -5.77
CA GLY A 39 3.73 -8.00 -7.06
C GLY A 39 5.26 -7.93 -7.00
N GLY A 40 5.81 -7.33 -5.95
CA GLY A 40 7.25 -7.28 -5.72
C GLY A 40 7.88 -8.67 -5.50
N ALA A 41 7.23 -9.53 -4.72
CA ALA A 41 7.70 -10.90 -4.50
C ALA A 41 7.70 -11.74 -5.80
N ILE A 42 6.63 -11.63 -6.59
CA ILE A 42 6.53 -12.31 -7.89
C ILE A 42 7.60 -11.79 -8.86
N ALA A 43 7.75 -10.47 -8.96
CA ALA A 43 8.76 -9.86 -9.83
C ALA A 43 10.17 -10.30 -9.45
N PHE A 44 10.48 -10.35 -8.14
CA PHE A 44 11.75 -10.85 -7.65
C PHE A 44 11.96 -12.33 -8.01
N ALA A 45 10.98 -13.19 -7.73
CA ALA A 45 11.08 -14.62 -8.02
C ALA A 45 11.30 -14.89 -9.51
N LEU A 46 10.58 -14.16 -10.38
CA LEU A 46 10.75 -14.26 -11.83
C LEU A 46 12.14 -13.80 -12.25
N ALA A 47 12.58 -12.61 -11.81
CA ALA A 47 13.89 -12.08 -12.14
C ALA A 47 15.04 -12.99 -11.68
N LYS A 48 14.93 -13.62 -10.51
CA LYS A 48 15.87 -14.67 -10.04
C LYS A 48 15.81 -15.91 -10.94
N GLY A 49 14.62 -16.38 -11.31
CA GLY A 49 14.43 -17.58 -12.11
C GLY A 49 14.95 -17.47 -13.54
N VAL A 50 14.89 -16.28 -14.15
CA VAL A 50 15.42 -16.02 -15.50
C VAL A 50 16.88 -15.55 -15.51
N GLY A 51 17.54 -15.49 -14.35
CA GLY A 51 18.95 -15.12 -14.23
C GLY A 51 19.25 -13.63 -14.45
N ILE A 52 18.23 -12.77 -14.36
CA ILE A 52 18.41 -11.30 -14.39
C ILE A 52 18.99 -10.80 -13.06
N LEU A 53 18.64 -11.48 -11.95
CA LEU A 53 19.15 -11.26 -10.59
C LEU A 53 19.82 -12.52 -10.04
#